data_AF-A0AAE4QJY4-F1
#
_entry.id   AF-A0AAE4QJY4-F1
#
_cell.length_a   1.000
_cell.length_b   1.000
_cell.length_c   1.000
_cell.angle_alpha   90.00
_cell.angle_beta   90.00
_cell.angle_gamma   90.00
#
_symmetry.space_group_name_H-M   'P 1'
#
loop_
_entity.id
_entity.type
_entity.pdbx_description
1 polymer ?
#
loop_
_entity_poly.entity_id
_entity_poly.type
_entity_poly.pdbx_seq_one_letter_code
_entity_poly.pdbx_strand_id
1 'polypeptide(L)'
;MKRNTAKLCLLLLSILILSNCSKRKESELLNDAEKQNAYGIGALQLGDYEKAEEYFKEAHRLNPKEPNYANNVGVTLIPRNRFEQAIVYFSKAVEIDPNFQRGYFNLGVAYQNLQKNAEALRYYEKAVSIPGTMPEIYFNLGIINTRLNKKAEAKKNYETFIKEAPPQFGQQIKDAYTKIKELGV
;
A
#
# COMPACT_ATOMS: atom_id res chain seq x y z
N MET A 1 41.37 37.96 -22.24
CA MET A 1 40.43 36.82 -22.39
C MET A 1 40.69 35.63 -21.45
N LYS A 2 41.94 35.26 -21.09
CA LYS A 2 42.24 34.06 -20.26
C LYS A 2 41.77 34.08 -18.79
N ARG A 3 41.50 35.25 -18.20
CA ARG A 3 41.07 35.37 -16.77
C ARG A 3 39.60 34.97 -16.55
N ASN A 4 38.75 35.10 -17.55
CA ASN A 4 37.31 34.77 -17.44
C ASN A 4 37.06 33.27 -17.58
N THR A 5 37.89 32.55 -18.33
CA THR A 5 37.79 31.10 -18.50
C THR A 5 38.19 30.34 -17.24
N ALA A 6 39.22 30.79 -16.51
CA ALA A 6 39.63 30.18 -15.25
C ALA A 6 38.58 30.32 -14.13
N LYS A 7 37.95 31.50 -14.02
CA LYS A 7 36.83 31.73 -13.07
C LYS A 7 35.60 30.89 -13.41
N LEU A 8 35.29 30.74 -14.70
CA LEU A 8 34.19 29.90 -15.16
C LEU A 8 34.46 28.41 -14.88
N CYS A 9 35.68 27.92 -15.10
CA CYS A 9 36.07 26.55 -14.76
C CYS A 9 35.97 26.25 -13.26
N LEU A 10 36.44 27.15 -12.40
CA LEU A 10 36.34 26.97 -10.94
C LEU A 10 34.88 26.94 -10.45
N LEU A 11 34.02 27.77 -11.03
CA LEU A 11 32.58 27.77 -10.74
C LEU A 11 31.89 26.48 -11.21
N LEU A 12 32.22 25.99 -12.40
CA LEU A 12 31.67 24.72 -12.91
C LEU A 12 32.14 23.53 -12.07
N LEU A 13 33.41 23.51 -11.64
CA LEU A 13 33.95 22.47 -10.77
C LEU A 13 33.28 22.47 -9.39
N SER A 14 33.05 23.65 -8.79
CA SER A 14 32.38 23.74 -7.49
C SER A 14 30.92 23.30 -7.55
N ILE A 15 30.19 23.66 -8.62
CA ILE A 15 28.82 23.17 -8.87
C ILE A 15 28.80 21.65 -9.02
N LEU A 16 29.75 21.07 -9.75
CA LEU A 16 29.84 19.61 -9.94
C LEU A 16 30.11 18.88 -8.60
N ILE A 17 31.03 19.41 -7.78
CA ILE A 17 31.34 18.86 -6.44
C ILE A 17 30.11 18.92 -5.53
N LEU A 18 29.41 20.05 -5.48
CA LEU A 18 28.20 20.22 -4.67
C LEU A 18 27.07 19.29 -5.15
N SER A 19 26.86 19.17 -6.46
CA SER A 19 25.91 18.22 -7.04
C SER A 19 26.25 16.77 -6.67
N ASN A 20 27.53 16.38 -6.75
CA ASN A 20 27.95 15.03 -6.37
C ASN A 20 27.81 14.76 -4.87
N CYS A 21 28.10 15.76 -4.02
CA CYS A 21 27.92 15.66 -2.58
C CYS A 21 26.43 15.51 -2.21
N SER A 22 25.56 16.29 -2.86
CA SER A 22 24.10 16.19 -2.69
C SER A 22 23.58 14.81 -3.08
N LYS A 23 24.01 14.28 -4.23
CA LYS A 23 23.61 12.95 -4.71
C LYS A 23 24.08 11.82 -3.77
N ARG A 24 25.29 11.93 -3.22
CA ARG A 24 25.80 10.96 -2.24
C ARG A 24 24.95 10.96 -0.98
N LYS A 25 24.66 12.14 -0.43
CA LYS A 25 23.84 12.27 0.78
C LYS A 25 22.41 11.76 0.56
N GLU A 26 21.83 12.01 -0.61
CA GLU A 26 20.53 11.44 -0.99
C GLU A 26 20.60 9.92 -1.03
N SER A 27 21.60 9.34 -1.69
CA SER A 27 21.79 7.88 -1.73
C SER A 27 21.94 7.25 -0.34
N GLU A 28 22.66 7.91 0.57
CA GLU A 28 22.81 7.43 1.96
C GLU A 28 21.46 7.41 2.69
N LEU A 29 20.65 8.45 2.55
CA LEU A 29 19.31 8.51 3.15
C LEU A 29 18.37 7.43 2.58
N LEU A 30 18.46 7.15 1.28
CA LEU A 30 17.67 6.08 0.65
C LEU A 30 18.08 4.70 1.20
N ASN A 31 19.38 4.43 1.34
CA ASN A 31 19.88 3.19 1.92
C ASN A 31 19.41 3.03 3.39
N ASP A 32 19.45 4.11 4.17
CA ASP A 32 18.94 4.09 5.54
C ASP A 32 17.42 3.85 5.56
N ALA A 33 16.66 4.41 4.63
CA ALA A 33 15.22 4.17 4.52
C ALA A 33 14.90 2.69 4.26
N GLU A 34 15.62 2.06 3.33
CA GLU A 34 15.48 0.64 3.02
C GLU A 34 15.80 -0.24 4.24
N LYS A 35 16.86 0.11 4.97
CA LYS A 35 17.25 -0.59 6.21
C LYS A 35 16.17 -0.49 7.28
N GLN A 36 15.60 0.70 7.50
CA GLN A 36 14.50 0.88 8.44
C GLN A 36 13.26 0.09 8.01
N ASN A 37 12.94 0.07 6.73
CA ASN A 37 11.85 -0.77 6.21
C ASN A 37 12.11 -2.26 6.46
N ALA A 38 13.34 -2.75 6.27
CA ALA A 38 13.69 -4.13 6.56
C ALA A 38 13.51 -4.48 8.05
N TYR A 39 13.92 -3.60 8.96
CA TYR A 39 13.65 -3.76 10.40
C TYR A 39 12.16 -3.76 10.73
N GLY A 40 11.39 -2.89 10.08
CA GLY A 40 9.93 -2.85 10.22
C GLY A 40 9.27 -4.17 9.78
N ILE A 41 9.71 -4.75 8.66
CA ILE A 41 9.23 -6.06 8.19
C ILE A 41 9.55 -7.15 9.21
N GLY A 42 10.77 -7.18 9.75
CA GLY A 42 11.17 -8.15 10.77
C GLY A 42 10.33 -8.03 12.05
N ALA A 43 10.10 -6.81 12.54
CA ALA A 43 9.23 -6.56 13.70
C ALA A 43 7.77 -6.99 13.43
N LEU A 44 7.25 -6.69 12.22
CA LEU A 44 5.91 -7.08 11.82
C LEU A 44 5.73 -8.61 11.79
N GLN A 45 6.73 -9.35 11.31
CA GLN A 45 6.73 -10.83 11.31
C GLN A 45 6.71 -11.42 12.73
N LEU A 46 7.29 -10.72 13.70
CA LEU A 46 7.24 -11.08 15.12
C LEU A 46 5.95 -10.64 15.82
N GLY A 47 5.08 -9.89 15.13
CA GLY A 47 3.86 -9.33 15.71
C GLY A 47 4.09 -8.09 16.58
N ASP A 48 5.30 -7.52 16.59
CA ASP A 48 5.61 -6.27 17.29
C ASP A 48 5.21 -5.07 16.42
N TYR A 49 3.90 -4.79 16.42
CA TYR A 49 3.29 -3.78 15.58
C TYR A 49 3.71 -2.35 15.95
N GLU A 50 3.97 -2.09 17.23
CA GLU A 50 4.51 -0.85 17.77
C GLU A 50 5.87 -0.54 17.15
N LYS A 51 6.82 -1.47 17.25
CA LYS A 51 8.17 -1.27 16.75
C LYS A 51 8.21 -1.26 15.22
N ALA A 52 7.37 -2.07 14.58
CA ALA A 52 7.19 -2.01 13.13
C ALA A 52 6.69 -0.63 12.68
N GLU A 53 5.73 -0.01 13.40
CA GLU A 53 5.24 1.34 13.11
C GLU A 53 6.37 2.38 13.20
N GLU A 54 7.21 2.31 14.22
CA GLU A 54 8.36 3.21 14.39
C GLU A 54 9.34 3.11 13.22
N TYR A 55 9.74 1.89 12.88
CA TYR A 55 10.67 1.64 11.77
C TYR A 55 10.10 2.08 10.42
N PHE A 56 8.84 1.78 10.12
CA PHE A 56 8.22 2.21 8.87
C PHE A 56 8.01 3.73 8.79
N LYS A 57 7.72 4.40 9.92
CA LYS A 57 7.66 5.87 9.97
C LYS A 57 9.01 6.49 9.67
N GLU A 58 10.09 5.92 10.21
CA GLU A 58 11.43 6.40 9.94
C GLU A 58 11.83 6.16 8.47
N ALA A 59 11.52 4.99 7.91
CA ALA A 59 11.70 4.73 6.47
C ALA A 59 10.96 5.77 5.61
N HIS A 60 9.70 6.05 5.93
CA HIS A 60 8.91 7.06 5.22
C HIS A 60 9.46 8.49 5.41
N ARG A 61 10.01 8.83 6.58
CA ARG A 61 10.64 10.12 6.83
C ARG A 61 11.92 10.30 5.99
N LEU A 62 12.72 9.24 5.87
CA LEU A 62 13.98 9.24 5.11
C LEU A 62 13.74 9.26 3.60
N ASN A 63 12.72 8.55 3.13
CA ASN A 63 12.29 8.56 1.73
C ASN A 63 10.75 8.68 1.61
N PRO A 64 10.21 9.91 1.58
CA PRO A 64 8.77 10.13 1.51
C PRO A 64 8.16 9.85 0.13
N LYS A 65 8.97 9.55 -0.88
CA LYS A 65 8.52 9.27 -2.26
C LYS A 65 8.28 7.80 -2.54
N GLU A 66 8.58 6.91 -1.59
CA GLU A 66 8.32 5.48 -1.72
C GLU A 66 6.94 5.14 -1.12
N PRO A 67 5.94 4.76 -1.95
CA PRO A 67 4.57 4.50 -1.48
C PRO A 67 4.49 3.32 -0.51
N ASN A 68 5.38 2.33 -0.64
CA ASN A 68 5.37 1.16 0.26
C ASN A 68 5.61 1.55 1.71
N TYR A 69 6.42 2.57 2.01
CA TYR A 69 6.73 2.92 3.40
C TYR A 69 5.53 3.54 4.11
N ALA A 70 4.83 4.47 3.47
CA ALA A 70 3.57 5.00 4.00
C ALA A 70 2.53 3.89 4.16
N ASN A 71 2.40 3.01 3.16
CA ASN A 71 1.50 1.87 3.23
C ASN A 71 1.84 0.93 4.40
N ASN A 72 3.11 0.64 4.63
CA ASN A 72 3.54 -0.27 5.69
C ASN A 72 3.23 0.31 7.09
N VAL A 73 3.33 1.64 7.28
CA VAL A 73 2.80 2.28 8.50
C VAL A 73 1.30 2.02 8.64
N GLY A 74 0.52 2.17 7.58
CA GLY A 74 -0.91 1.87 7.61
C GLY A 74 -1.22 0.42 7.98
N VAL A 75 -0.43 -0.54 7.49
CA VAL A 75 -0.61 -1.97 7.76
C VAL A 75 -0.48 -2.29 9.26
N THR A 76 0.46 -1.66 9.99
CA THR A 76 0.63 -1.91 11.43
C THR A 76 -0.52 -1.37 12.28
N LEU A 77 -1.31 -0.44 11.74
CA LEU A 77 -2.42 0.20 12.43
C LEU A 77 -3.72 -0.62 12.41
N ILE A 78 -3.92 -1.43 11.36
CA ILE A 78 -5.10 -2.30 11.20
C ILE A 78 -5.29 -3.29 12.36
N PRO A 79 -4.31 -4.14 12.73
CA PRO A 79 -4.49 -5.12 13.81
C PRO A 79 -4.69 -4.45 15.19
N ARG A 80 -4.37 -3.16 15.30
CA ARG A 80 -4.53 -2.35 16.52
C ARG A 80 -5.80 -1.50 16.49
N ASN A 81 -6.72 -1.76 15.55
CA ASN A 81 -7.99 -1.05 15.36
C ASN A 81 -7.86 0.47 15.15
N ARG A 82 -6.71 0.96 14.66
CA ARG A 82 -6.45 2.39 14.40
C ARG A 82 -6.79 2.74 12.94
N PHE A 83 -8.01 2.44 12.51
CA PHE A 83 -8.42 2.47 11.11
C PHE A 83 -8.38 3.86 10.46
N GLU A 84 -8.80 4.91 11.18
CA GLU A 84 -8.75 6.30 10.68
C GLU A 84 -7.33 6.74 10.40
N GLN A 85 -6.38 6.33 11.26
CA GLN A 85 -4.97 6.65 11.08
C GLN A 85 -4.36 5.82 9.94
N ALA A 86 -4.79 4.56 9.79
CA ALA A 86 -4.43 3.73 8.65
C ALA A 86 -4.87 4.38 7.32
N ILE A 87 -6.09 4.93 7.26
CA ILE A 87 -6.60 5.66 6.08
C ILE A 87 -5.68 6.82 5.71
N VAL A 88 -5.20 7.61 6.68
CA VAL A 88 -4.26 8.73 6.39
C VAL A 88 -3.00 8.22 5.69
N TYR A 89 -2.41 7.13 6.18
CA TYR A 89 -1.17 6.58 5.62
C TYR A 89 -1.37 5.86 4.30
N PHE A 90 -2.47 5.11 4.12
CA PHE A 90 -2.79 4.52 2.82
C PHE A 90 -3.15 5.58 1.77
N SER A 91 -3.81 6.68 2.17
CA SER A 91 -4.10 7.82 1.28
C SER A 91 -2.80 8.46 0.79
N LYS A 92 -1.83 8.68 1.69
CA LYS A 92 -0.49 9.14 1.30
C LYS A 92 0.18 8.20 0.29
N ALA A 93 0.08 6.88 0.49
CA ALA A 93 0.68 5.91 -0.43
C ALA A 93 0.10 6.03 -1.85
N VAL A 94 -1.23 6.19 -1.99
CA VAL A 94 -1.87 6.34 -3.31
C VAL A 94 -1.76 7.76 -3.88
N GLU A 95 -1.49 8.77 -3.06
CA GLU A 95 -1.11 10.12 -3.52
C GLU A 95 0.30 10.13 -4.12
N ILE A 96 1.22 9.38 -3.51
CA ILE A 96 2.61 9.20 -4.01
C ILE A 96 2.61 8.42 -5.33
N ASP A 97 1.88 7.29 -5.38
CA ASP A 97 1.70 6.50 -6.59
C ASP A 97 0.21 6.18 -6.83
N PRO A 98 -0.45 6.92 -7.75
CA PRO A 98 -1.85 6.68 -8.10
C PRO A 98 -2.15 5.31 -8.74
N ASN A 99 -1.12 4.52 -9.10
CA ASN A 99 -1.23 3.16 -9.60
C ASN A 99 -0.85 2.10 -8.55
N PHE A 100 -0.69 2.49 -7.29
CA PHE A 100 -0.34 1.57 -6.22
C PHE A 100 -1.55 0.72 -5.76
N GLN A 101 -1.79 -0.40 -6.45
CA GLN A 101 -2.94 -1.31 -6.24
C GLN A 101 -3.16 -1.68 -4.76
N ARG A 102 -2.07 -2.02 -4.05
CA ARG A 102 -2.10 -2.43 -2.64
C ARG A 102 -2.61 -1.32 -1.72
N GLY A 103 -2.29 -0.06 -2.01
CA GLY A 103 -2.76 1.08 -1.23
C GLY A 103 -4.29 1.24 -1.29
N TYR A 104 -4.87 1.10 -2.49
CA TYR A 104 -6.33 1.14 -2.66
C TYR A 104 -7.03 -0.07 -2.03
N PHE A 105 -6.45 -1.26 -2.14
CA PHE A 105 -6.97 -2.44 -1.44
C PHE A 105 -7.00 -2.20 0.08
N ASN A 106 -5.91 -1.68 0.65
CA ASN A 106 -5.80 -1.41 2.08
C ASN A 106 -6.72 -0.27 2.55
N LEU A 107 -6.98 0.75 1.72
CA LEU A 107 -8.06 1.72 1.97
C LEU A 107 -9.41 1.02 2.06
N GLY A 108 -9.72 0.13 1.12
CA GLY A 108 -10.94 -0.68 1.14
C GLY A 108 -11.08 -1.47 2.44
N VAL A 109 -10.00 -2.11 2.90
CA VAL A 109 -9.96 -2.86 4.17
C VAL A 109 -10.22 -1.95 5.37
N ALA A 110 -9.59 -0.77 5.43
CA ALA A 110 -9.78 0.16 6.54
C ALA A 110 -11.23 0.69 6.61
N TYR A 111 -11.81 1.11 5.48
CA TYR A 111 -13.21 1.55 5.41
C TYR A 111 -14.19 0.41 5.71
N GLN A 112 -13.89 -0.82 5.28
CA GLN A 112 -14.68 -2.01 5.61
C GLN A 112 -14.74 -2.27 7.12
N ASN A 113 -13.62 -2.09 7.84
CA ASN A 113 -13.56 -2.24 9.29
C ASN A 113 -14.33 -1.13 10.02
N LEU A 114 -14.36 0.08 9.45
CA LEU A 114 -15.22 1.18 9.90
C LEU A 114 -16.69 1.03 9.50
N GLN A 115 -17.08 -0.08 8.88
CA GLN A 115 -18.44 -0.34 8.36
C GLN A 115 -18.92 0.69 7.32
N LYS A 116 -18.01 1.46 6.74
CA LYS A 116 -18.25 2.41 5.65
C LYS A 116 -18.24 1.69 4.31
N ASN A 117 -19.29 0.91 4.08
CA ASN A 117 -19.35 -0.05 2.96
C ASN A 117 -19.31 0.61 1.58
N ALA A 118 -19.83 1.83 1.41
CA ALA A 118 -19.81 2.53 0.12
C ALA A 118 -18.40 2.98 -0.27
N GLU A 119 -17.64 3.51 0.69
CA GLU A 119 -16.24 3.88 0.51
C GLU A 119 -15.36 2.66 0.30
N ALA A 120 -15.60 1.57 1.06
CA ALA A 120 -14.91 0.31 0.86
C ALA A 120 -15.11 -0.22 -0.57
N LEU A 121 -16.35 -0.20 -1.07
CA LEU A 121 -16.67 -0.59 -2.45
C LEU A 121 -15.85 0.22 -3.46
N ARG A 122 -15.90 1.56 -3.36
CA ARG A 122 -15.19 2.48 -4.26
C ARG A 122 -13.68 2.19 -4.31
N TYR A 123 -13.06 1.97 -3.14
CA TYR A 123 -11.61 1.73 -3.09
C TYR A 123 -11.21 0.33 -3.58
N TYR A 124 -12.03 -0.70 -3.32
CA TYR A 124 -11.81 -2.01 -3.93
C TYR A 124 -11.99 -1.99 -5.45
N GLU A 125 -13.01 -1.29 -5.98
CA GLU A 125 -13.20 -1.12 -7.43
C GLU A 125 -12.01 -0.39 -8.07
N LYS A 126 -11.48 0.63 -7.39
CA LYS A 126 -10.26 1.30 -7.83
C LYS A 126 -9.06 0.35 -7.85
N ALA A 127 -8.91 -0.51 -6.83
CA ALA A 127 -7.85 -1.52 -6.80
C ALA A 127 -7.97 -2.55 -7.94
N VAL A 128 -9.19 -3.01 -8.28
CA VAL A 128 -9.43 -3.90 -9.43
C VAL A 128 -9.09 -3.22 -10.77
N SER A 129 -9.31 -1.91 -10.89
CA SER A 129 -9.01 -1.17 -12.12
C SER A 129 -7.51 -1.06 -12.44
N ILE A 130 -6.64 -1.33 -11.47
CA ILE A 130 -5.19 -1.27 -11.63
C ILE A 130 -4.67 -2.67 -12.01
N PRO A 131 -3.88 -2.82 -13.09
CA PRO A 131 -3.33 -4.11 -13.48
C PRO A 131 -2.49 -4.76 -12.37
N GLY A 132 -2.83 -5.98 -11.99
CA GLY A 132 -2.12 -6.75 -10.98
C GLY A 132 -2.95 -7.93 -10.49
N THR A 133 -2.28 -8.95 -9.94
CA THR A 133 -2.93 -10.17 -9.45
C THR A 133 -3.14 -10.08 -7.94
N MET A 134 -4.36 -9.75 -7.52
CA MET A 134 -4.79 -9.74 -6.12
C MET A 134 -6.22 -10.30 -6.01
N PRO A 135 -6.40 -11.64 -6.10
CA PRO A 135 -7.72 -12.27 -6.05
C PRO A 135 -8.52 -11.89 -4.78
N GLU A 136 -7.84 -11.61 -3.67
CA GLU A 136 -8.45 -11.18 -2.39
C GLU A 136 -9.37 -9.97 -2.53
N ILE A 137 -9.12 -9.09 -3.52
CA ILE A 137 -9.98 -7.94 -3.78
C ILE A 137 -11.39 -8.42 -4.15
N TYR A 138 -11.52 -9.45 -4.98
CA TYR A 138 -12.81 -9.99 -5.39
C TYR A 138 -13.57 -10.65 -4.23
N PHE A 139 -12.87 -11.34 -3.32
CA PHE A 139 -13.50 -11.88 -2.13
C PHE A 139 -14.09 -10.77 -1.25
N ASN A 140 -13.34 -9.69 -1.05
CA ASN A 140 -13.80 -8.54 -0.26
C ASN A 140 -14.91 -7.75 -0.98
N LEU A 141 -14.86 -7.60 -2.30
CA LEU A 141 -15.96 -7.05 -3.09
C LEU A 141 -17.23 -7.89 -2.95
N GLY A 142 -17.11 -9.21 -2.91
CA GLY A 142 -18.22 -10.11 -2.60
C GLY A 142 -18.84 -9.78 -1.25
N ILE A 143 -18.02 -9.64 -0.20
CA ILE A 143 -18.49 -9.30 1.16
C ILE A 143 -19.19 -7.94 1.18
N ILE A 144 -18.58 -6.91 0.58
CA ILE A 144 -19.14 -5.56 0.56
C ILE A 144 -20.44 -5.51 -0.22
N ASN A 145 -20.52 -6.18 -1.38
CA ASN A 145 -21.76 -6.24 -2.16
C ASN A 145 -22.87 -7.02 -1.44
N THR A 146 -22.55 -8.08 -0.68
CA THR A 146 -23.52 -8.73 0.22
C THR A 146 -24.08 -7.75 1.25
N ARG A 147 -23.22 -6.97 1.92
CA ARG A 147 -23.63 -5.97 2.92
C ARG A 147 -24.48 -4.84 2.34
N LEU A 148 -24.27 -4.53 1.06
CA LEU A 148 -25.04 -3.54 0.31
C LEU A 148 -26.30 -4.12 -0.37
N ASN A 149 -26.63 -5.39 -0.09
CA ASN A 149 -27.75 -6.12 -0.70
C ASN A 149 -27.69 -6.23 -2.25
N LYS A 150 -26.49 -6.13 -2.82
CA LYS A 150 -26.19 -6.28 -4.25
C LYS A 150 -25.83 -7.74 -4.54
N LYS A 151 -26.84 -8.62 -4.49
CA LYS A 151 -26.62 -10.08 -4.48
C LYS A 151 -25.98 -10.62 -5.76
N ALA A 152 -26.39 -10.12 -6.93
CA ALA A 152 -25.87 -10.57 -8.22
C ALA A 152 -24.38 -10.22 -8.37
N GLU A 153 -24.01 -9.00 -7.99
CA GLU A 153 -22.64 -8.51 -7.97
C GLU A 153 -21.81 -9.27 -6.93
N ALA A 154 -22.38 -9.55 -5.75
CA ALA A 154 -21.70 -10.35 -4.74
C ALA A 154 -21.35 -11.74 -5.26
N LYS A 155 -22.32 -12.44 -5.88
CA LYS A 155 -22.12 -13.76 -6.48
C LYS A 155 -21.02 -13.72 -7.55
N LYS A 156 -21.11 -12.78 -8.50
CA LYS A 156 -20.09 -12.60 -9.55
C LYS A 156 -18.69 -12.40 -8.97
N ASN A 157 -18.57 -11.58 -7.93
CA ASN A 157 -17.28 -11.34 -7.27
C ASN A 157 -16.73 -12.59 -6.58
N TYR A 158 -17.54 -13.37 -5.87
CA TYR A 158 -17.10 -14.64 -5.28
C TYR A 158 -16.70 -15.67 -6.35
N GLU A 159 -17.46 -15.78 -7.45
CA GLU A 159 -17.12 -16.66 -8.58
C GLU A 159 -15.79 -16.26 -9.22
N THR A 160 -15.55 -14.95 -9.39
CA THR A 160 -14.28 -14.42 -9.90
C THR A 160 -13.14 -14.73 -8.94
N PHE A 161 -13.34 -14.56 -7.63
CA PHE A 161 -12.35 -14.96 -6.63
C PHE A 161 -12.01 -16.45 -6.74
N ILE A 162 -13.00 -17.34 -6.78
CA ILE A 162 -12.77 -18.80 -6.88
C ILE A 162 -11.96 -19.16 -8.14
N LYS A 163 -12.21 -18.46 -9.26
CA LYS A 163 -11.51 -18.68 -10.52
C LYS A 163 -10.04 -18.24 -10.47
N GLU A 164 -9.77 -17.07 -9.88
CA GLU A 164 -8.45 -16.42 -9.90
C GLU A 164 -7.59 -16.79 -8.68
N ALA A 165 -8.19 -17.30 -7.61
CA ALA A 165 -7.50 -17.58 -6.36
C ALA A 165 -6.62 -18.85 -6.47
N PRO A 166 -5.32 -18.74 -6.19
CA PRO A 166 -4.43 -19.90 -6.18
C PRO A 166 -4.70 -20.84 -4.98
N PRO A 167 -4.19 -22.08 -4.99
CA PRO A 167 -4.58 -23.12 -4.03
C PRO A 167 -4.40 -22.78 -2.54
N GLN A 168 -3.47 -21.87 -2.19
CA GLN A 168 -3.28 -21.43 -0.80
C GLN A 168 -4.52 -20.75 -0.19
N PHE A 169 -5.46 -20.28 -1.02
CA PHE A 169 -6.74 -19.71 -0.58
C PHE A 169 -7.80 -20.77 -0.28
N GLY A 170 -7.44 -22.04 -0.14
CA GLY A 170 -8.38 -23.17 -0.03
C GLY A 170 -9.51 -22.99 0.99
N GLN A 171 -9.26 -22.37 2.15
CA GLN A 171 -10.31 -22.05 3.12
C GLN A 171 -11.24 -20.94 2.61
N GLN A 172 -10.69 -19.82 2.15
CA GLN A 172 -11.47 -18.70 1.61
C GLN A 172 -12.28 -19.11 0.37
N ILE A 173 -11.77 -20.03 -0.44
CA ILE A 173 -12.50 -20.61 -1.59
C ILE A 173 -13.74 -21.36 -1.09
N LYS A 174 -13.61 -22.19 -0.04
CA LYS A 174 -14.77 -22.87 0.58
C LYS A 174 -15.77 -21.85 1.14
N ASP A 175 -15.27 -20.81 1.81
CA ASP A 175 -16.12 -19.75 2.36
C ASP A 175 -16.88 -19.01 1.25
N ALA A 176 -16.24 -18.74 0.12
CA ALA A 176 -16.87 -18.12 -1.05
C ALA A 176 -17.99 -19.00 -1.62
N TYR A 177 -17.80 -20.32 -1.72
CA TYR A 177 -18.87 -21.25 -2.12
C TYR A 177 -20.06 -21.22 -1.17
N THR A 178 -19.81 -21.21 0.14
CA THR A 178 -20.88 -21.12 1.15
C THR A 178 -21.66 -19.82 1.00
N LYS A 179 -20.95 -18.69 0.88
CA LYS A 179 -21.55 -17.37 0.69
C LYS A 179 -22.39 -17.29 -0.58
N ILE A 180 -21.96 -17.89 -1.68
CA ILE A 180 -22.76 -17.97 -2.92
C ILE A 180 -24.09 -18.70 -2.66
N LYS A 181 -24.07 -19.83 -1.95
CA LYS A 181 -25.29 -20.59 -1.61
C LYS A 181 -26.24 -19.76 -0.73
N GLU A 182 -25.71 -19.01 0.23
CA GLU A 182 -26.49 -18.15 1.14
C GLU A 182 -27.17 -16.97 0.42
N LEU A 183 -26.64 -16.50 -0.70
CA LEU A 183 -27.24 -15.39 -1.45
C LEU A 183 -28.60 -15.77 -2.07
N GLY A 184 -28.80 -17.05 -2.40
CA GLY A 184 -30.04 -17.57 -2.98
C GLY A 184 -30.33 -17.06 -4.41
N VAL A 185 -29.28 -16.75 -5.17
CA VAL A 185 -29.33 -16.23 -6.56
C VAL A 185 -28.37 -16.98 -7.49
#